data_AF-A0A0D3CBZ7-F1
#
_entry.id   AF-A0A0D3CBZ7-F1
#
_cell.length_a   1.000
_cell.length_b   1.000
_cell.length_c   1.000
_cell.angle_alpha   90.00
_cell.angle_beta   90.00
_cell.angle_gamma   90.00
#
_symmetry.space_group_name_H-M   'P 1'
#
loop_
_entity.id
_entity.type
_entity.pdbx_description
1 polymer ?
#
loop_
_entity_poly.entity_id
_entity_poly.type
_entity_poly.pdbx_seq_one_letter_code
_entity_poly.pdbx_strand_id
1 'polypeptide(L)'
;MGILIEETLSANFKTQTVIDDDNELGLMAVRLANAAAFPMVLKASLELGVFDILYAEATSSSIDSFLSPSEIASRLPTTPCNPEAPALLDRMLRLLASYSMVKCGNVTSGKGERVYRAEPICRFFLKDNIQDIGSLASQVIVNFDSVFLKTWGQLKDVVLEGGDAFGRAHGGMKLFDYMGTDERFSKLFNQTGFTIAVVKKALEVYQG
;
A
#
# COMPACT_ATOMS: atom_id res chain seq x y z
N MET A 1 23.02 -18.48 35.61
CA MET A 1 23.19 -18.51 34.14
C MET A 1 21.81 -18.78 33.57
N GLY A 2 21.13 -17.75 33.05
CA GLY A 2 19.77 -17.91 32.52
C GLY A 2 19.83 -18.68 31.21
N ILE A 3 18.91 -19.64 31.02
CA ILE A 3 18.73 -20.33 29.75
C ILE A 3 18.16 -19.30 28.78
N LEU A 4 18.89 -18.98 27.72
CA LEU A 4 18.37 -18.19 26.61
C LEU A 4 17.46 -19.10 25.80
N ILE A 5 16.15 -18.85 25.85
CA ILE A 5 15.20 -19.48 24.95
C ILE A 5 15.08 -18.55 23.74
N GLU A 6 15.47 -19.03 22.57
CA GLU A 6 15.22 -18.31 21.32
C GLU A 6 13.72 -18.36 21.01
N GLU A 7 13.02 -17.26 21.31
CA GLU A 7 11.65 -17.07 20.85
C GLU A 7 11.66 -16.65 19.38
N THR A 8 11.20 -17.53 18.50
CA THR A 8 10.93 -17.17 17.10
C THR A 8 9.60 -16.44 17.03
N LEU A 9 9.63 -15.10 17.01
CA LEU A 9 8.45 -14.23 16.90
C LEU A 9 7.95 -14.05 15.45
N SER A 10 8.28 -14.97 14.54
CA SER A 10 7.84 -14.90 13.14
C SER A 10 6.34 -15.16 13.05
N ALA A 11 5.58 -14.20 12.52
CA ALA A 11 4.15 -14.35 12.20
C ALA A 11 3.89 -15.29 11.00
N ASN A 12 4.93 -15.77 10.32
CA ASN A 12 4.83 -16.72 9.21
C ASN A 12 5.19 -18.13 9.69
N PHE A 13 4.18 -18.98 9.89
CA PHE A 13 4.32 -20.40 10.24
C PHE A 13 5.07 -21.26 9.20
N LYS A 14 5.49 -20.69 8.06
CA LYS A 14 6.24 -21.37 7.00
C LYS A 14 7.56 -20.67 6.67
N THR A 15 8.42 -20.46 7.65
CA THR A 15 9.85 -20.39 7.35
C THR A 15 10.66 -20.87 8.54
N GLN A 16 10.89 -22.18 8.59
CA GLN A 16 12.09 -22.71 9.23
C GLN A 16 12.95 -23.28 8.10
N THR A 17 13.54 -22.38 7.33
CA THR A 17 14.68 -22.69 6.49
C THR A 17 15.83 -21.91 7.10
N VAL A 18 16.81 -22.64 7.63
CA VAL A 18 18.14 -22.06 7.84
C VAL A 18 18.60 -21.61 6.46
N ILE A 19 18.51 -20.31 6.17
CA ILE A 19 19.03 -19.73 4.94
C ILE A 19 20.52 -19.56 5.18
N ASP A 20 21.32 -20.59 4.87
CA ASP A 20 22.78 -20.61 4.99
C ASP A 20 23.48 -20.35 3.64
N ASP A 21 22.75 -19.78 2.67
CA ASP A 21 23.33 -19.30 1.42
C ASP A 21 23.49 -17.77 1.50
N ASP A 22 24.75 -17.32 1.55
CA ASP A 22 25.13 -15.91 1.54
C ASP A 22 24.46 -15.13 0.39
N ASN A 23 24.18 -15.78 -0.75
CA ASN A 23 23.48 -15.14 -1.86
C ASN A 23 22.01 -14.88 -1.56
N GLU A 24 21.31 -15.83 -0.94
CA GLU A 24 19.91 -15.68 -0.54
C GLU A 24 19.76 -14.66 0.60
N LEU A 25 20.67 -14.69 1.57
CA LEU A 25 20.76 -13.69 2.64
C LEU A 25 21.04 -12.29 2.07
N GLY A 26 21.97 -12.17 1.13
CA GLY A 26 22.27 -10.93 0.43
C GLY A 26 21.05 -10.38 -0.31
N LEU A 27 20.30 -11.23 -1.01
CA LEU A 27 19.07 -10.83 -1.69
C LEU A 27 17.98 -10.39 -0.70
N MET A 28 17.83 -11.07 0.43
CA MET A 28 16.93 -10.66 1.50
C MET A 28 17.31 -9.29 2.07
N ALA A 29 18.59 -9.06 2.34
CA ALA A 29 19.08 -7.78 2.82
C ALA A 29 18.81 -6.63 1.83
N VAL A 30 19.00 -6.87 0.53
CA VAL A 30 18.66 -5.89 -0.52
C VAL A 30 17.17 -5.60 -0.55
N ARG A 31 16.30 -6.61 -0.39
CA ARG A 31 14.85 -6.41 -0.32
C ARG A 31 14.45 -5.56 0.89
N LEU A 32 15.06 -5.81 2.06
CA LEU A 32 14.82 -5.04 3.27
C LEU A 32 15.30 -3.59 3.14
N ALA A 33 16.49 -3.38 2.57
CA ALA A 33 17.02 -2.04 2.32
C ALA A 33 16.12 -1.22 1.38
N ASN A 34 15.37 -1.88 0.49
CA ASN A 34 14.43 -1.26 -0.43
C ASN A 34 12.96 -1.41 0.00
N ALA A 35 12.68 -1.81 1.26
CA ALA A 35 11.34 -2.13 1.72
C ALA A 35 10.36 -0.94 1.63
N ALA A 36 10.87 0.30 1.66
CA ALA A 36 10.07 1.50 1.49
C ALA A 36 9.53 1.67 0.05
N ALA A 37 10.12 1.03 -0.96
CA ALA A 37 9.71 1.22 -2.35
C ALA A 37 8.27 0.74 -2.60
N PHE A 38 7.92 -0.45 -2.11
CA PHE A 38 6.58 -1.02 -2.27
C PHE A 38 5.46 -0.14 -1.68
N PRO A 39 5.47 0.21 -0.38
CA PRO A 39 4.39 1.01 0.20
C PRO A 39 4.26 2.39 -0.44
N MET A 40 5.38 3.00 -0.85
CA MET A 40 5.35 4.31 -1.51
C MET A 40 4.76 4.23 -2.93
N VAL A 41 5.09 3.18 -3.70
CA VAL A 41 4.47 2.94 -5.00
C VAL A 41 2.98 2.62 -4.85
N LEU A 42 2.62 1.81 -3.84
CA LEU A 42 1.23 1.50 -3.54
C LEU A 42 0.44 2.78 -3.23
N LYS A 43 0.96 3.65 -2.35
CA LYS A 43 0.35 4.96 -2.04
C LYS A 43 0.12 5.78 -3.31
N ALA A 44 1.15 5.94 -4.13
CA ALA A 44 1.06 6.73 -5.36
C ALA A 44 0.02 6.16 -6.34
N SER A 45 -0.05 4.84 -6.50
CA SER A 45 -1.07 4.19 -7.33
C SER A 45 -2.50 4.40 -6.83
N LEU A 46 -2.71 4.47 -5.51
CA LEU A 46 -4.00 4.78 -4.90
C LEU A 46 -4.40 6.24 -5.14
N GLU A 47 -3.45 7.16 -4.95
CA GLU A 47 -3.66 8.60 -5.19
C GLU A 47 -4.02 8.86 -6.66
N LEU A 48 -3.29 8.23 -7.59
CA LEU A 48 -3.54 8.31 -9.03
C LEU A 48 -4.86 7.63 -9.47
N GLY A 49 -5.47 6.78 -8.64
CA GLY A 49 -6.68 6.03 -8.99
C GLY A 49 -6.44 4.88 -9.97
N VAL A 50 -5.22 4.33 -10.01
CA VAL A 50 -4.85 3.25 -10.95
C VAL A 50 -5.67 1.99 -10.71
N PHE A 51 -5.94 1.65 -9.45
CA PHE A 51 -6.72 0.45 -9.11
C PHE A 51 -8.18 0.58 -9.51
N ASP A 52 -8.78 1.77 -9.37
CA ASP A 52 -10.16 2.02 -9.80
C ASP A 52 -10.30 1.79 -11.32
N ILE A 53 -9.34 2.28 -12.11
CA ILE A 53 -9.30 2.11 -13.57
C ILE A 53 -9.17 0.63 -13.96
N LEU A 54 -8.18 -0.06 -13.38
CA LEU A 54 -7.90 -1.46 -13.70
C LEU A 54 -9.05 -2.39 -13.27
N TYR A 55 -9.67 -2.11 -12.12
CA TYR A 55 -10.77 -2.92 -11.59
C TYR A 55 -12.06 -2.69 -12.36
N ALA A 56 -12.37 -1.45 -12.74
CA ALA A 56 -13.50 -1.14 -13.61
C ALA A 56 -13.39 -1.90 -14.95
N GLU A 57 -12.23 -1.84 -15.62
CA GLU A 57 -12.01 -2.58 -16.87
C GLU A 57 -12.15 -4.10 -16.68
N ALA A 58 -11.56 -4.65 -15.62
CA ALA A 58 -11.61 -6.08 -15.35
C ALA A 58 -13.03 -6.61 -15.05
N THR A 59 -13.97 -5.73 -14.66
CA THR A 59 -15.36 -6.08 -14.32
C THR A 59 -16.38 -5.69 -15.39
N SER A 60 -16.10 -4.69 -16.23
CA SER A 60 -16.99 -4.27 -17.32
C SER A 60 -16.88 -5.15 -18.57
N SER A 61 -15.72 -5.75 -18.78
CA SER A 61 -15.40 -6.50 -20.00
C SER A 61 -15.67 -7.99 -19.83
N SER A 62 -16.45 -8.59 -20.73
CA SER A 62 -16.78 -10.03 -20.71
C SER A 62 -15.59 -10.94 -21.09
N ILE A 63 -14.49 -10.33 -21.54
CA ILE A 63 -13.22 -10.96 -21.88
C ILE A 63 -12.17 -10.49 -20.88
N ASP A 64 -11.19 -11.35 -20.59
CA ASP A 64 -10.00 -11.07 -19.78
C ASP A 64 -9.20 -9.88 -20.32
N SER A 65 -9.70 -8.67 -20.05
CA SER A 65 -9.18 -7.42 -20.58
C SER A 65 -7.99 -6.94 -19.77
N PHE A 66 -6.96 -6.49 -20.48
CA PHE A 66 -5.76 -5.90 -19.91
C PHE A 66 -5.57 -4.50 -20.51
N LEU A 67 -4.98 -3.60 -19.73
CA LEU A 67 -4.65 -2.24 -20.18
C LEU A 67 -3.15 -2.06 -20.30
N SER A 68 -2.72 -1.42 -21.37
CA SER A 68 -1.36 -0.90 -21.51
C SER A 68 -1.13 0.30 -20.56
N PRO A 69 0.12 0.59 -20.18
CA PRO A 69 0.46 1.78 -19.40
C PRO A 69 -0.03 3.09 -20.04
N SER A 70 -0.04 3.16 -21.38
CA SER A 70 -0.52 4.31 -22.14
C SER A 70 -2.04 4.50 -22.00
N GLU A 71 -2.81 3.41 -22.05
CA GLU A 71 -4.26 3.44 -21.80
C GLU A 71 -4.59 3.77 -20.34
N ILE A 72 -3.79 3.29 -19.39
CA ILE A 72 -3.97 3.66 -17.99
C ILE A 72 -3.71 5.16 -17.81
N ALA A 73 -2.64 5.68 -18.41
CA ALA A 73 -2.29 7.10 -18.34
C ALA A 73 -3.39 8.01 -18.90
N SER A 74 -4.02 7.63 -20.01
CA SER A 74 -5.08 8.43 -20.64
C SER A 74 -6.40 8.41 -19.89
N ARG A 75 -6.62 7.42 -19.02
CA ARG A 75 -7.82 7.25 -18.18
C ARG A 75 -7.65 7.82 -16.77
N LEU A 76 -6.49 8.40 -16.43
CA LEU A 76 -6.27 9.02 -15.13
C LEU A 76 -7.25 10.19 -14.91
N PRO A 77 -7.70 10.46 -13.67
CA PRO A 77 -8.59 11.58 -13.37
C PRO A 77 -8.02 12.95 -13.75
N THR A 78 -6.69 13.06 -13.81
CA THR A 78 -5.97 14.24 -14.27
C THR A 78 -5.02 13.83 -15.38
N THR A 79 -5.22 14.38 -16.58
CA THR A 79 -4.38 14.09 -17.73
C THR A 79 -2.92 14.48 -17.43
N PRO A 80 -1.97 13.53 -17.53
CA PRO A 80 -0.58 13.82 -17.22
C PRO A 80 0.04 14.72 -18.31
N CYS A 81 0.65 15.82 -17.89
CA CYS A 81 1.47 16.67 -18.78
C CYS A 81 2.84 16.06 -19.09
N ASN A 82 3.23 15.00 -18.37
CA ASN A 82 4.53 14.35 -18.50
C ASN A 82 4.50 13.28 -19.61
N PRO A 83 5.30 13.41 -20.69
CA PRO A 83 5.36 12.41 -21.76
C PRO A 83 5.86 11.04 -21.28
N GLU A 84 6.66 10.99 -20.21
CA GLU A 84 7.18 9.74 -19.62
C GLU A 84 6.20 9.07 -18.65
N ALA A 85 4.99 9.61 -18.46
CA ALA A 85 4.01 9.06 -17.53
C ALA A 85 3.70 7.56 -17.79
N PRO A 86 3.49 7.10 -19.05
CA PRO A 86 3.28 5.68 -19.31
C PRO A 86 4.46 4.80 -18.88
N ALA A 87 5.70 5.23 -19.11
CA ALA A 87 6.90 4.48 -18.74
C ALA A 87 7.07 4.40 -17.21
N LEU A 88 6.73 5.46 -16.48
CA LEU A 88 6.73 5.44 -15.01
C LEU A 88 5.63 4.55 -14.43
N LEU A 89 4.42 4.60 -15.02
CA LEU A 89 3.33 3.71 -14.64
C LEU A 89 3.68 2.24 -14.87
N ASP A 90 4.31 1.90 -16.00
CA ASP A 90 4.81 0.54 -16.27
C ASP A 90 5.76 0.04 -15.16
N ARG A 91 6.71 0.89 -14.73
CA ARG A 91 7.64 0.54 -13.65
C ARG A 91 6.92 0.33 -12.31
N MET A 92 5.96 1.18 -11.98
CA MET A 92 5.13 1.06 -10.77
C MET A 92 4.32 -0.24 -10.80
N LEU A 93 3.60 -0.49 -11.90
CA LEU A 93 2.76 -1.66 -12.08
C LEU A 93 3.58 -2.96 -12.08
N ARG A 94 4.81 -2.94 -12.59
CA ARG A 94 5.72 -4.10 -12.50
C ARG A 94 6.10 -4.43 -11.06
N LEU A 95 6.33 -3.41 -10.22
CA LEU A 95 6.56 -3.64 -8.79
C LEU A 95 5.29 -4.19 -8.13
N LEU A 96 4.12 -3.60 -8.41
CA LEU A 96 2.85 -4.10 -7.86
C LEU A 96 2.55 -5.54 -8.30
N ALA A 97 2.93 -5.92 -9.53
CA ALA A 97 2.81 -7.28 -10.04
C ALA A 97 3.69 -8.28 -9.27
N SER A 98 4.89 -7.88 -8.83
CA SER A 98 5.74 -8.77 -8.02
C SER A 98 5.19 -9.03 -6.61
N TYR A 99 4.23 -8.22 -6.17
CA TYR A 99 3.47 -8.41 -4.92
C TYR A 99 2.07 -8.98 -5.18
N SER A 100 1.81 -9.51 -6.37
CA SER A 100 0.53 -10.13 -6.76
C SER A 100 -0.69 -9.21 -6.62
N MET A 101 -0.48 -7.89 -6.71
CA MET A 101 -1.57 -6.92 -6.68
C MET A 101 -2.21 -6.71 -8.06
N VAL A 102 -1.43 -6.88 -9.12
CA VAL A 102 -1.89 -6.79 -10.51
C VAL A 102 -1.29 -7.93 -11.32
N LYS A 103 -2.01 -8.40 -12.33
CA LYS A 103 -1.50 -9.36 -13.28
C LYS A 103 -0.76 -8.64 -14.40
N CYS A 104 0.45 -9.08 -14.70
CA CYS A 104 1.22 -8.60 -15.85
C CYS A 104 1.12 -9.62 -16.99
N GLY A 105 0.76 -9.14 -18.18
CA GLY A 105 0.77 -9.89 -19.44
C GLY A 105 1.66 -9.22 -20.48
N ASN A 106 1.94 -9.92 -21.57
CA ASN A 106 2.64 -9.39 -22.74
C ASN A 106 1.77 -9.58 -23.99
N VAL A 107 1.62 -8.54 -24.80
CA VAL A 107 0.92 -8.65 -26.09
C VAL A 107 1.90 -9.17 -27.13
N THR A 108 1.55 -10.27 -27.80
CA THR A 108 2.39 -10.92 -28.82
C THR A 108 2.38 -10.21 -30.17
N SER A 109 1.38 -9.36 -30.44
CA SER A 109 1.29 -8.53 -31.64
C SER A 109 2.06 -7.21 -31.49
N GLY A 110 3.39 -7.26 -31.64
CA GLY A 110 4.24 -6.08 -31.84
C GLY A 110 4.78 -5.39 -30.56
N LYS A 111 6.05 -4.95 -30.65
CA LYS A 111 6.90 -4.29 -29.61
C LYS A 111 6.99 -4.95 -28.22
N GLY A 112 6.25 -6.03 -27.92
CA GLY A 112 6.30 -6.69 -26.62
C GLY A 112 5.83 -5.77 -25.49
N GLU A 113 4.79 -4.98 -25.76
CA GLU A 113 4.22 -4.06 -24.77
C GLU A 113 3.57 -4.87 -23.63
N ARG A 114 3.89 -4.47 -22.40
CA ARG A 114 3.30 -5.05 -21.19
C ARG A 114 1.90 -4.49 -21.00
N VAL A 115 1.01 -5.35 -20.53
CA VAL A 115 -0.36 -5.00 -20.22
C VAL A 115 -0.72 -5.52 -18.83
N TYR A 116 -1.64 -4.83 -18.16
CA TYR A 116 -1.93 -5.02 -16.75
C TYR A 116 -3.42 -5.20 -16.50
N ARG A 117 -3.73 -6.01 -15.48
CA ARG A 117 -5.10 -6.25 -15.01
C ARG A 117 -5.13 -6.24 -13.48
N ALA A 118 -6.22 -5.74 -12.89
CA ALA A 118 -6.42 -5.83 -11.45
C ALA A 118 -6.57 -7.30 -11.00
N GLU A 119 -5.93 -7.66 -9.89
CA GLU A 119 -6.21 -8.91 -9.18
C GLU A 119 -7.34 -8.69 -8.14
N PRO A 120 -7.99 -9.75 -7.64
CA PRO A 120 -9.11 -9.62 -6.69
C PRO A 120 -8.80 -8.83 -5.42
N ILE A 121 -7.53 -8.76 -5.01
CA ILE A 121 -7.10 -7.97 -3.86
C ILE A 121 -7.35 -6.46 -4.05
N CYS A 122 -7.33 -5.95 -5.28
CA CYS A 122 -7.56 -4.54 -5.58
C CYS A 122 -8.94 -4.05 -5.10
N ARG A 123 -9.94 -4.93 -4.98
CA ARG A 123 -11.30 -4.58 -4.52
C ARG A 123 -11.32 -3.91 -3.14
N PHE A 124 -10.36 -4.25 -2.28
CA PHE A 124 -10.25 -3.70 -0.93
C PHE A 124 -9.66 -2.28 -0.91
N PHE A 125 -9.10 -1.85 -2.04
CA PHE A 125 -8.40 -0.58 -2.19
C PHE A 125 -9.12 0.39 -3.14
N LEU A 126 -10.39 0.12 -3.47
CA LEU A 126 -11.19 0.99 -4.32
C LEU A 126 -11.73 2.20 -3.54
N LYS A 127 -11.89 3.33 -4.24
CA LYS A 127 -12.40 4.57 -3.65
C LYS A 127 -13.89 4.48 -3.30
N ASP A 128 -14.70 3.77 -4.07
CA ASP A 128 -16.16 3.71 -3.87
C ASP A 128 -16.60 2.67 -2.83
N ASN A 129 -15.66 1.90 -2.24
CA ASN A 129 -15.96 0.90 -1.21
C ASN A 129 -16.13 1.51 0.21
N ILE A 130 -16.15 2.84 0.30
CA ILE A 130 -16.22 3.60 1.56
C ILE A 130 -17.51 3.31 2.34
N GLN A 131 -18.63 3.07 1.66
CA GLN A 131 -19.94 2.90 2.32
C GLN A 131 -20.11 1.53 2.99
N ASP A 132 -19.38 0.50 2.55
CA ASP A 132 -19.56 -0.85 3.07
C ASP A 132 -18.48 -1.32 4.05
N ILE A 133 -17.21 -1.01 3.80
CA ILE A 133 -16.07 -1.62 4.51
C ILE A 133 -15.12 -0.54 5.10
N GLY A 134 -15.29 0.73 4.73
CA GLY A 134 -14.21 1.70 4.87
C GLY A 134 -13.09 1.41 3.86
N SER A 135 -12.29 2.42 3.53
CA SER A 135 -11.29 2.24 2.47
C SER A 135 -9.92 1.91 3.06
N LEU A 136 -9.44 0.67 2.85
CA LEU A 136 -8.03 0.34 3.13
C LEU A 136 -7.09 1.21 2.28
N ALA A 137 -7.55 1.77 1.16
CA ALA A 137 -6.79 2.76 0.40
C ALA A 137 -6.48 3.99 1.26
N SER A 138 -7.49 4.57 1.92
CA SER A 138 -7.31 5.70 2.83
C SER A 138 -6.36 5.34 3.97
N GLN A 139 -6.45 4.12 4.52
CA GLN A 139 -5.53 3.68 5.59
C GLN A 139 -4.08 3.63 5.12
N VAL A 140 -3.81 3.09 3.92
CA VAL A 140 -2.47 3.10 3.32
C VAL A 140 -1.99 4.53 3.10
N ILE A 141 -2.84 5.40 2.53
CA ILE A 141 -2.46 6.79 2.26
C ILE A 141 -2.12 7.53 3.57
N VAL A 142 -2.89 7.33 4.65
CA VAL A 142 -2.61 7.89 5.97
C VAL A 142 -1.28 7.39 6.52
N ASN A 143 -1.07 6.07 6.57
CA ASN A 143 0.13 5.48 7.18
C ASN A 143 1.43 5.93 6.51
N PHE A 144 1.36 6.23 5.22
CA PHE A 144 2.50 6.71 4.43
C PHE A 144 2.39 8.21 4.07
N ASP A 145 1.49 8.96 4.72
CA ASP A 145 1.44 10.41 4.60
C ASP A 145 2.67 11.02 5.27
N SER A 146 3.07 12.20 4.79
CA SER A 146 4.15 12.99 5.36
C SER A 146 4.04 13.18 6.88
N VAL A 147 2.82 13.26 7.42
CA VAL A 147 2.57 13.38 8.85
C VAL A 147 3.10 12.16 9.61
N PHE A 148 2.74 10.94 9.17
CA PHE A 148 3.20 9.71 9.81
C PHE A 148 4.66 9.38 9.48
N LEU A 149 5.14 9.68 8.27
CA LEU A 149 6.55 9.49 7.93
C LEU A 149 7.48 10.32 8.82
N LYS A 150 7.10 11.55 9.17
CA LYS A 150 7.84 12.37 10.14
C LYS A 150 7.84 11.72 11.53
N THR A 151 6.71 11.16 11.95
CA THR A 151 6.60 10.42 13.22
C THR A 151 7.54 9.22 13.26
N TRP A 152 7.62 8.42 12.20
CA TRP A 152 8.57 7.30 12.11
C TRP A 152 10.04 7.76 12.21
N GLY A 153 10.36 8.95 11.69
CA GLY A 153 11.68 9.55 11.82
C GLY A 153 12.11 9.87 13.26
N GLN A 154 11.16 9.97 14.20
CA GLN A 154 11.43 10.24 15.62
C GLN A 154 11.63 8.99 16.46
N LEU A 155 11.43 7.79 15.89
CA LEU A 155 11.45 6.54 16.66
C LEU A 155 12.79 6.31 17.36
N LYS A 156 13.91 6.62 16.68
CA LYS A 156 15.25 6.54 17.26
C LYS A 156 15.35 7.38 18.54
N ASP A 157 14.93 8.64 18.46
CA ASP A 157 15.08 9.57 19.57
C ASP A 157 14.13 9.22 20.72
N VAL A 158 12.94 8.70 20.43
CA VAL A 158 12.03 8.17 21.47
C VAL A 158 12.65 7.01 22.23
N VAL A 159 13.41 6.14 21.56
CA VAL A 159 14.13 5.05 22.23
C VAL A 159 15.24 5.60 23.13
N LEU A 160 15.92 6.67 22.72
CA LEU A 160 17.06 7.25 23.46
C LEU A 160 16.63 8.17 24.61
N GLU A 161 15.58 8.96 24.40
CA GLU A 161 15.20 10.09 25.25
C GLU A 161 13.81 9.93 25.88
N GLY A 162 13.02 8.94 25.43
CA GLY A 162 11.63 8.75 25.82
C GLY A 162 10.68 9.74 25.14
N GLY A 163 9.43 9.74 25.59
CA GLY A 163 8.35 10.60 25.07
C GLY A 163 7.51 9.95 23.97
N ASP A 164 6.75 10.77 23.26
CA ASP A 164 5.85 10.36 22.18
C ASP A 164 6.40 10.76 20.81
N ALA A 165 6.48 9.81 19.88
CA ALA A 165 7.04 10.03 18.54
C ALA A 165 6.25 11.08 17.76
N PHE A 166 4.92 11.08 17.89
CA PHE A 166 4.06 12.02 17.17
C PHE A 166 4.26 13.44 17.70
N GLY A 167 4.21 13.61 19.03
CA GLY A 167 4.50 14.89 19.68
C GLY A 167 5.86 15.45 19.29
N ARG A 168 6.92 14.63 19.29
CA ARG A 168 8.26 15.10 18.86
C ARG A 168 8.28 15.56 17.40
N ALA A 169 7.57 14.88 16.50
CA ALA A 169 7.52 15.23 15.09
C ALA A 169 6.71 16.51 14.79
N HIS A 170 5.70 16.80 15.62
CA HIS A 170 4.68 17.81 15.33
C HIS A 170 4.54 18.87 16.44
N GLY A 171 5.68 19.34 16.99
CA GLY A 171 5.71 20.51 17.88
C GLY A 171 5.06 20.30 19.25
N GLY A 172 5.05 19.06 19.75
CA GLY A 172 4.46 18.68 21.04
C GLY A 172 2.96 18.38 21.00
N MET A 173 2.32 18.49 19.83
CA MET A 173 0.89 18.23 19.67
C MET A 173 0.59 16.73 19.72
N LYS A 174 -0.55 16.34 20.30
CA LYS A 174 -1.08 14.98 20.17
C LYS A 174 -1.79 14.81 18.82
N LEU A 175 -1.94 13.57 18.38
CA LEU A 175 -2.57 13.23 17.08
C LEU A 175 -3.91 13.94 16.86
N PHE A 176 -4.83 13.86 17.83
CA PHE A 176 -6.17 14.45 17.68
C PHE A 176 -6.14 15.99 17.70
N ASP A 177 -5.22 16.59 18.45
CA ASP A 177 -5.05 18.05 18.44
C ASP A 177 -4.50 18.52 17.09
N TYR A 178 -3.53 17.79 16.52
CA TYR A 178 -2.99 18.05 15.19
C TYR A 178 -4.07 17.93 14.11
N MET A 179 -4.93 16.91 14.19
CA MET A 179 -6.08 16.75 13.29
C MET A 179 -7.05 17.94 13.34
N GLY A 180 -7.15 18.64 14.47
CA GLY A 180 -7.90 19.89 14.57
C GLY A 180 -7.31 21.05 13.77
N THR A 181 -6.03 20.96 13.39
CA THR A 181 -5.30 22.02 12.68
C THR A 181 -5.05 21.72 11.19
N ASP A 182 -5.00 20.44 10.81
CA ASP A 182 -4.78 20.00 9.42
C ASP A 182 -6.06 19.34 8.88
N GLU A 183 -6.92 20.15 8.24
CA GLU A 183 -8.21 19.68 7.68
C GLU A 183 -8.02 18.57 6.63
N ARG A 184 -6.96 18.67 5.82
CA ARG A 184 -6.63 17.67 4.79
C ARG A 184 -6.34 16.32 5.44
N PHE A 185 -5.46 16.30 6.44
CA PHE A 185 -5.11 15.08 7.15
C PHE A 185 -6.31 14.54 7.95
N SER A 186 -7.08 15.42 8.59
CA SER A 186 -8.29 15.05 9.32
C SER A 186 -9.32 14.34 8.43
N LYS A 187 -9.60 14.91 7.25
CA LYS A 187 -10.49 14.30 6.26
C LYS A 187 -10.00 12.92 5.82
N LEU A 188 -8.71 12.79 5.52
CA LEU A 188 -8.11 11.53 5.09
C LEU A 188 -8.18 10.47 6.20
N PHE A 189 -7.85 10.85 7.44
CA PHE A 189 -7.92 9.95 8.61
C PHE A 189 -9.34 9.45 8.86
N ASN A 190 -10.33 10.33 8.76
CA ASN A 190 -11.75 9.97 8.95
C ASN A 190 -12.26 9.02 7.85
N GLN A 191 -11.63 9.00 6.67
CA GLN A 191 -11.97 8.11 5.56
C GLN A 191 -11.40 6.68 5.68
N THR A 192 -10.52 6.42 6.65
CA THR A 192 -9.91 5.09 6.82
C THR A 192 -10.94 4.00 7.10
N GLY A 193 -12.00 4.31 7.85
CA GLY A 193 -13.21 3.48 8.01
C GLY A 193 -12.99 2.04 8.52
N PHE A 194 -11.77 1.66 8.92
CA PHE A 194 -11.38 0.30 9.34
C PHE A 194 -12.30 -0.25 10.43
N THR A 195 -12.77 0.62 11.33
CA THR A 195 -13.70 0.26 12.41
C THR A 195 -15.04 -0.23 11.88
N ILE A 196 -15.54 0.27 10.75
CA ILE A 196 -16.86 -0.09 10.21
C ILE A 196 -16.84 -1.53 9.69
N ALA A 197 -15.85 -1.91 8.88
CA ALA A 197 -15.72 -3.29 8.40
C ALA A 197 -15.56 -4.30 9.52
N VAL A 198 -14.67 -4.00 10.47
CA VAL A 198 -14.40 -4.91 11.58
C VAL A 198 -15.64 -5.09 12.44
N VAL A 199 -16.38 -4.02 12.74
CA VAL A 199 -17.63 -4.10 13.49
C VAL A 199 -18.71 -4.84 12.70
N LYS A 200 -18.89 -4.57 11.40
CA LYS A 200 -19.84 -5.32 10.57
C LYS A 200 -19.52 -6.81 10.56
N LYS A 201 -18.25 -7.18 10.35
CA LYS A 201 -17.82 -8.58 10.36
C LYS A 201 -17.99 -9.22 11.73
N ALA A 202 -17.71 -8.49 12.81
CA ALA A 202 -17.95 -8.95 14.17
C ALA A 202 -19.43 -9.23 14.40
N LEU A 203 -20.33 -8.33 13.98
CA LEU A 203 -21.78 -8.51 14.10
C LEU A 203 -22.32 -9.68 13.26
N GLU A 204 -21.73 -9.98 12.11
CA GLU A 204 -22.10 -11.14 11.29
C GLU A 204 -21.75 -12.48 11.95
N VAL A 205 -20.67 -12.51 12.74
CA VAL A 205 -20.15 -13.74 13.39
C VAL A 205 -20.68 -13.87 14.81
N TYR A 206 -21.10 -12.77 15.44
CA TYR A 206 -21.61 -12.75 16.80
C TYR A 206 -22.93 -13.51 16.92
N GLN A 207 -22.99 -14.51 17.80
CA GLN A 207 -24.16 -15.37 17.98
C GLN A 207 -24.99 -15.06 19.24
N GLY A 208 -24.63 -14.02 20.01
CA GLY A 208 -25.24 -13.72 21.31
C GLY A 208 -24.24 -13.75 22.46
#